data_AF-W6UTA9-F1
#
_entry.id   AF-W6UTA9-F1
#
_cell.length_a   1.000
_cell.length_b   1.000
_cell.length_c   1.000
_cell.angle_alpha   90.00
_cell.angle_beta   90.00
_cell.angle_gamma   90.00
#
_symmetry.space_group_name_H-M   'P 1'
#
loop_
_entity.id
_entity.type
_entity.pdbx_description
1 polymer ?
#
loop_
_entity_poly.entity_id
_entity_poly.type
_entity_poly.pdbx_seq_one_letter_code
_entity_poly.pdbx_strand_id
1 'polypeptide(L)'
;MTQSAYASPIDISSFTDLVVAKEVNQSPRDKVIECAFALDIGGSLAKLAYQHTFRYKVCVPKELSDPHSKRRSTICGPFEFYDYREHEYEGHKLCFTKFETRHIDACLEFIRSTILPAYTDVGRESMRLVGRVTGGGSFKYMPSILEKLGDVEIEREDEMASLVRGCTFLLRNIPDEAFIYDKRAMPSQIFLSSFMVNTAPFLLVNIGSGVSFLKVEADASYKRVGGTSLGGGTFWGIGSLLAGGQMSFDELLELADKGDHRQVDMLVKDIYGGAYESLGLAADVIASSFGLAARRPNETRRPADMVKALLVAISNNIGQLACLYALQNGVRRILFGGFFIRGHRLTMEARFKSG
;
A
#
# COMPACT_ATOMS: atom_id res chain seq x y z
N MET A 1 -16.99 -12.65 4.94
CA MET A 1 -15.68 -12.98 4.32
C MET A 1 -14.64 -12.09 4.97
N THR A 2 -13.69 -12.65 5.71
CA THR A 2 -12.98 -11.89 6.76
C THR A 2 -11.49 -11.70 6.51
N GLN A 3 -10.91 -12.35 5.50
CA GLN A 3 -9.48 -12.28 5.20
C GLN A 3 -9.27 -12.15 3.70
N SER A 4 -8.44 -11.19 3.30
CA SER A 4 -8.00 -11.02 1.91
C SER A 4 -6.54 -10.57 1.90
N ALA A 5 -5.70 -11.26 1.12
CA ALA A 5 -4.40 -10.72 0.74
C ALA A 5 -4.64 -9.45 -0.09
N TYR A 6 -3.94 -8.37 0.23
CA TYR A 6 -4.12 -7.08 -0.47
C TYR A 6 -2.92 -6.66 -1.30
N ALA A 7 -1.79 -7.34 -1.14
CA ALA A 7 -0.59 -7.18 -1.95
C ALA A 7 0.08 -8.54 -2.12
N SER A 8 0.80 -8.72 -3.22
CA SER A 8 1.58 -9.93 -3.48
C SER A 8 2.70 -10.06 -2.43
N PRO A 9 3.03 -11.28 -1.97
CA PRO A 9 4.18 -11.48 -1.11
C PRO A 9 5.46 -11.00 -1.78
N ILE A 10 6.29 -10.29 -1.03
CA ILE A 10 7.59 -9.78 -1.50
C ILE A 10 8.67 -10.78 -1.09
N ASP A 11 9.47 -11.26 -2.04
CA ASP A 11 10.64 -12.07 -1.71
C ASP A 11 11.69 -11.18 -1.02
N ILE A 12 12.05 -11.53 0.20
CA ILE A 12 13.02 -10.81 1.01
C ILE A 12 14.24 -11.67 1.36
N SER A 13 14.42 -12.81 0.70
CA SER A 13 15.51 -13.76 0.99
C SER A 13 16.89 -13.09 0.88
N SER A 14 17.07 -12.12 -0.03
CA SER A 14 18.32 -11.37 -0.16
C SER A 14 18.57 -10.33 0.96
N PHE A 15 17.54 -9.94 1.71
CA PHE A 15 17.65 -8.94 2.79
C PHE A 15 17.95 -9.60 4.14
N THR A 16 17.47 -10.82 4.37
CA THR A 16 17.72 -11.58 5.60
C THR A 16 19.20 -11.94 5.76
N ASP A 17 19.89 -12.26 4.66
CA ASP A 17 21.34 -12.53 4.67
C ASP A 17 22.18 -11.32 5.13
N LEU A 18 21.70 -10.09 4.86
CA LEU A 18 22.35 -8.84 5.26
C LEU A 18 22.17 -8.50 6.75
N VAL A 19 21.09 -8.96 7.38
CA VAL A 19 20.82 -8.75 8.81
C VAL A 19 21.67 -9.70 9.65
N VAL A 20 21.72 -10.98 9.27
CA VAL A 20 22.58 -11.99 9.92
C VAL A 20 24.05 -11.56 9.91
N ALA A 21 24.53 -10.97 8.82
CA ALA A 21 25.90 -10.47 8.73
C ALA A 21 26.21 -9.27 9.66
N LYS A 22 25.21 -8.49 10.07
CA LYS A 22 25.37 -7.35 10.99
C LYS A 22 25.26 -7.72 12.47
N GLU A 23 24.50 -8.77 12.80
CA GLU A 23 24.30 -9.23 14.18
C GLU A 23 25.51 -9.96 14.77
N VAL A 24 26.46 -10.43 13.94
CA VAL A 24 27.72 -11.06 14.38
C VAL A 24 28.62 -10.10 15.22
N ASN A 25 28.34 -8.80 15.22
CA ASN A 25 29.09 -7.78 15.98
C ASN A 25 28.42 -7.31 17.31
N GLN A 26 27.36 -7.96 17.78
CA GLN A 26 26.72 -7.59 19.07
C GLN A 26 27.27 -8.37 20.26
N SER A 27 27.24 -7.74 21.44
CA SER A 27 27.81 -8.30 22.67
C SER A 27 26.99 -9.52 23.19
N PRO A 28 27.58 -10.49 23.90
CA PRO A 28 26.95 -11.79 24.22
C PRO A 28 25.78 -11.74 25.24
N ARG A 29 25.31 -10.56 25.64
CA ARG A 29 24.35 -10.39 26.76
C ARG A 29 22.95 -9.94 26.36
N ASP A 30 22.74 -9.50 25.13
CA ASP A 30 21.42 -9.05 24.68
C ASP A 30 20.72 -10.17 23.90
N LYS A 31 19.47 -10.48 24.27
CA LYS A 31 18.65 -11.44 23.52
C LYS A 31 18.39 -10.91 22.12
N VAL A 32 18.45 -11.79 21.12
CA VAL A 32 18.10 -11.44 19.73
C VAL A 32 16.60 -11.07 19.68
N ILE A 33 16.28 -9.95 19.04
CA ILE A 33 14.90 -9.46 18.93
C ILE A 33 14.34 -9.90 17.59
N GLU A 34 13.28 -10.70 17.63
CA GLU A 34 12.59 -11.15 16.42
C GLU A 34 11.21 -10.52 16.33
N CYS A 35 10.92 -9.90 15.19
CA CYS A 35 9.62 -9.31 14.92
C CYS A 35 8.71 -10.34 14.27
N ALA A 36 7.78 -10.92 15.03
CA ALA A 36 6.83 -11.91 14.50
C ALA A 36 5.85 -11.30 13.49
N PHE A 37 5.40 -10.07 13.75
CA PHE A 37 4.43 -9.36 12.92
C PHE A 37 4.47 -7.85 13.14
N ALA A 38 3.99 -7.12 12.14
CA ALA A 38 3.68 -5.70 12.23
C ALA A 38 2.20 -5.46 11.88
N LEU A 39 1.47 -4.71 12.71
CA LEU A 39 0.02 -4.50 12.57
C LEU A 39 -0.34 -3.00 12.67
N ASP A 40 -0.81 -2.42 11.56
CA ASP A 40 -1.41 -1.08 11.51
C ASP A 40 -2.93 -1.18 11.68
N ILE A 41 -3.45 -0.71 12.83
CA ILE A 41 -4.88 -0.72 13.13
C ILE A 41 -5.45 0.68 12.89
N GLY A 42 -5.95 0.90 11.68
CA GLY A 42 -6.66 2.12 11.31
C GLY A 42 -8.12 2.12 11.76
N GLY A 43 -8.83 3.23 11.53
CA GLY A 43 -10.24 3.36 11.88
C GLY A 43 -11.17 2.37 11.14
N SER A 44 -10.82 2.01 9.91
CA SER A 44 -11.64 1.14 9.05
C SER A 44 -11.00 -0.21 8.74
N LEU A 45 -9.67 -0.26 8.63
CA LEU A 45 -8.93 -1.47 8.28
C LEU A 45 -7.73 -1.68 9.20
N ALA A 46 -7.51 -2.93 9.58
CA ALA A 46 -6.27 -3.44 10.15
C ALA A 46 -5.42 -4.08 9.05
N LYS A 47 -4.14 -3.70 8.92
CA LYS A 47 -3.22 -4.22 7.90
C LYS A 47 -2.07 -4.89 8.63
N LEU A 48 -1.86 -6.16 8.29
CA LEU A 48 -0.91 -7.05 8.91
C LEU A 48 0.19 -7.37 7.90
N ALA A 49 1.44 -7.15 8.32
CA ALA A 49 2.63 -7.59 7.62
C ALA A 49 3.37 -8.62 8.48
N TYR A 50 3.80 -9.73 7.89
CA TYR A 50 4.52 -10.78 8.61
C TYR A 50 5.43 -11.55 7.65
N GLN A 51 6.49 -12.15 8.19
CA GLN A 51 7.39 -12.99 7.43
C GLN A 51 6.84 -14.42 7.32
N HIS A 52 6.96 -15.01 6.14
CA HIS A 52 6.70 -16.42 5.90
C HIS A 52 7.92 -17.07 5.27
N THR A 53 8.41 -18.12 5.93
CA THR A 53 9.53 -18.92 5.45
C THR A 53 9.02 -20.05 4.57
N PHE A 54 9.64 -20.25 3.41
CA PHE A 54 9.33 -21.35 2.50
C PHE A 54 10.60 -22.08 2.11
N ARG A 55 10.49 -23.40 1.88
CA ARG A 55 11.61 -24.23 1.41
C ARG A 55 11.41 -24.58 -0.05
N TYR A 56 12.50 -24.56 -0.79
CA TYR A 56 12.51 -24.94 -2.20
C TYR A 56 13.76 -25.74 -2.51
N LYS A 57 13.66 -26.61 -3.50
CA LYS A 57 14.73 -27.52 -3.89
C LYS A 57 15.26 -27.13 -5.25
N VAL A 58 16.58 -27.02 -5.36
CA VAL A 58 17.28 -26.74 -6.61
C VAL A 58 18.17 -27.93 -6.95
N CYS A 59 18.04 -28.40 -8.19
CA CYS A 59 18.95 -29.40 -8.74
C CYS A 59 20.19 -28.69 -9.26
N VAL A 60 21.30 -28.81 -8.52
CA VAL A 60 22.58 -28.23 -8.95
C VAL A 60 23.34 -29.30 -9.74
N PRO A 61 23.71 -29.02 -11.00
CA PRO A 61 24.51 -29.95 -11.78
C PRO A 61 25.91 -30.06 -11.17
N LYS A 62 26.36 -31.29 -10.94
CA LYS A 62 27.73 -31.61 -10.56
C LYS A 62 28.38 -32.36 -11.71
N GLU A 63 29.42 -31.77 -12.27
CA GLU A 63 30.24 -32.44 -13.29
C GLU A 63 30.82 -33.75 -12.74
N LEU A 64 30.60 -34.84 -13.47
CA LEU A 64 31.22 -36.13 -13.21
C LEU A 64 32.44 -36.28 -14.12
N SER A 65 33.54 -36.73 -13.53
CA SER A 65 34.70 -37.19 -14.28
C SER A 65 34.35 -38.52 -14.95
N ASP A 66 34.43 -38.61 -16.29
CA ASP A 66 34.21 -39.86 -17.02
C ASP A 66 35.24 -40.94 -16.59
N PRO A 67 34.82 -42.04 -15.93
CA PRO A 67 35.73 -43.09 -15.49
C PRO A 67 36.39 -43.86 -16.65
N HIS A 68 35.85 -43.75 -17.87
CA HIS A 68 36.29 -44.45 -19.07
C HIS A 68 36.95 -43.53 -20.12
N SER A 69 37.29 -42.30 -19.75
CA SER A 69 38.00 -41.34 -20.62
C SER A 69 39.47 -41.74 -20.84
N LYS A 70 39.67 -42.87 -21.50
CA LYS A 70 40.88 -43.16 -22.27
C LYS A 70 40.51 -42.92 -23.74
N ARG A 71 40.57 -41.65 -24.13
CA ARG A 71 40.61 -41.13 -25.52
C ARG A 71 39.82 -41.93 -26.57
N ARG A 72 38.64 -41.44 -26.94
CA ARG A 72 38.15 -41.51 -28.32
C ARG A 72 37.53 -40.17 -28.70
N SER A 73 38.13 -39.50 -29.68
CA SER A 73 37.60 -38.31 -30.32
C SER A 73 36.31 -38.68 -31.08
N THR A 74 35.17 -38.51 -30.44
CA THR A 74 33.86 -38.53 -31.11
C THR A 74 33.68 -37.24 -31.91
N ILE A 75 33.01 -37.33 -33.07
CA ILE A 75 32.78 -36.24 -34.03
C ILE A 75 32.01 -35.04 -33.42
N CYS A 76 31.37 -35.22 -32.26
CA CYS A 76 30.58 -34.18 -31.56
C CYS A 76 31.26 -33.51 -30.34
N GLY A 77 32.57 -33.67 -30.12
CA GLY A 77 33.24 -33.15 -28.92
C GLY A 77 33.01 -34.02 -27.67
N PRO A 78 33.63 -33.68 -26.51
CA PRO A 78 33.45 -34.45 -25.28
C PRO A 78 32.01 -34.31 -24.76
N PHE A 79 31.36 -35.44 -24.47
CA PHE A 79 30.09 -35.45 -23.73
C PHE A 79 30.41 -35.27 -22.24
N GLU A 80 29.99 -34.15 -21.66
CA GLU A 80 30.08 -33.91 -20.22
C GLU A 80 28.93 -34.64 -19.51
N PHE A 81 29.26 -35.48 -18.54
CA PHE A 81 28.28 -36.17 -17.71
C PHE A 81 27.99 -35.33 -16.48
N TYR A 82 26.72 -35.04 -16.23
CA TYR A 82 26.27 -34.31 -15.04
C TYR A 82 25.53 -35.28 -14.11
N ASP A 83 25.91 -35.28 -12.83
CA ASP A 83 25.07 -35.75 -11.74
C ASP A 83 24.22 -34.58 -11.22
N TYR A 84 23.07 -34.86 -10.64
CA TYR A 84 22.22 -33.81 -10.07
C TYR A 84 22.13 -34.00 -8.56
N ARG A 85 22.62 -33.00 -7.82
CA ARG A 85 22.43 -32.95 -6.38
C ARG A 85 21.29 -32.01 -6.05
N GLU A 86 20.26 -32.57 -5.43
CA GLU A 86 19.17 -31.80 -4.86
C GLU A 86 19.68 -31.08 -3.61
N HIS A 87 19.70 -29.75 -3.66
CA HIS A 87 19.97 -28.90 -2.50
C HIS A 87 18.66 -28.25 -2.09
N GLU A 88 18.34 -28.36 -0.79
CA GLU A 88 17.21 -27.67 -0.20
C GLU A 88 17.67 -26.31 0.32
N TYR A 89 17.00 -25.25 -0.14
CA TYR A 89 17.23 -23.88 0.26
C TYR A 89 16.01 -23.37 1.02
N GLU A 90 16.27 -22.42 1.90
CA GLU A 90 15.24 -21.68 2.61
C GLU A 90 15.15 -20.26 2.04
N GLY A 91 13.93 -19.76 1.87
CA GLY A 91 13.65 -18.41 1.43
C GLY A 91 12.61 -17.75 2.33
N HIS A 92 12.56 -16.43 2.29
CA HIS A 92 11.69 -15.62 3.14
C HIS A 92 10.84 -14.69 2.30
N LYS A 93 9.55 -14.59 2.63
CA LYS A 93 8.59 -13.68 2.01
C LYS A 93 7.97 -12.76 3.04
N LEU A 94 7.85 -11.48 2.71
CA LEU A 94 7.02 -10.53 3.44
C LEU A 94 5.58 -10.62 2.90
N CYS A 95 4.66 -11.08 3.74
CA CYS A 95 3.26 -11.27 3.42
C CYS A 95 2.40 -10.12 3.95
N PHE A 96 1.35 -9.77 3.20
CA PHE A 96 0.44 -8.66 3.52
C PHE A 96 -1.02 -9.11 3.54
N THR A 97 -1.67 -8.99 4.70
CA THR A 97 -3.07 -9.36 4.91
C THR A 97 -3.85 -8.19 5.49
N LYS A 98 -5.11 -8.01 5.08
CA LYS A 98 -6.00 -6.99 5.68
C LYS A 98 -7.23 -7.62 6.31
N PHE A 99 -7.75 -6.92 7.32
CA PHE A 99 -9.01 -7.19 7.98
C PHE A 99 -9.78 -5.89 8.13
N GLU A 100 -11.11 -5.94 8.13
CA GLU A 100 -11.90 -4.80 8.58
C GLU A 100 -11.69 -4.62 10.09
N THR A 101 -11.50 -3.38 10.57
CA THR A 101 -11.19 -3.12 11.98
C THR A 101 -12.29 -3.63 12.91
N ARG A 102 -13.56 -3.67 12.45
CA ARG A 102 -14.67 -4.26 13.22
C ARG A 102 -14.51 -5.77 13.48
N HIS A 103 -13.63 -6.44 12.75
CA HIS A 103 -13.31 -7.86 12.86
C HIS A 103 -11.88 -8.07 13.40
N ILE A 104 -11.37 -7.15 14.22
CA ILE A 104 -10.02 -7.23 14.80
C ILE A 104 -9.76 -8.56 15.53
N ASP A 105 -10.78 -9.12 16.18
CA ASP A 105 -10.67 -10.42 16.85
C ASP A 105 -10.27 -11.56 15.92
N ALA A 106 -10.76 -11.55 14.68
CA ALA A 106 -10.38 -12.52 13.67
C ALA A 106 -8.94 -12.30 13.19
N CYS A 107 -8.48 -11.04 13.14
CA CYS A 107 -7.07 -10.72 12.85
C CYS A 107 -6.14 -11.26 13.95
N LEU A 108 -6.49 -11.06 15.22
CA LEU A 108 -5.68 -11.55 16.35
C LEU A 108 -5.65 -13.08 16.40
N GLU A 109 -6.79 -13.74 16.13
CA GLU A 109 -6.84 -15.20 16.03
C GLU A 109 -6.00 -15.73 14.86
N PHE A 110 -6.00 -15.03 13.72
CA PHE A 110 -5.15 -15.36 12.59
C PHE A 110 -3.66 -15.29 12.95
N ILE A 111 -3.23 -14.22 13.64
CA ILE A 111 -1.84 -14.09 14.11
C ILE A 111 -1.47 -15.29 15.00
N ARG A 112 -2.31 -15.59 15.98
CA ARG A 112 -2.08 -16.68 16.94
C ARG A 112 -2.01 -18.06 16.30
N SER A 113 -2.93 -18.34 15.39
CA SER A 113 -3.08 -19.68 14.78
C SER A 113 -2.17 -19.92 13.59
N THR A 114 -1.75 -18.86 12.88
CA THR A 114 -1.04 -18.99 11.60
C THR A 114 0.40 -18.46 11.66
N ILE A 115 0.67 -17.39 12.42
CA ILE A 115 1.98 -16.74 12.42
C ILE A 115 2.83 -17.23 13.59
N LEU A 116 2.29 -17.20 14.81
CA LEU A 116 3.03 -17.57 16.02
C LEU A 116 3.53 -19.02 16.08
N PRO A 117 2.88 -20.03 15.47
CA PRO A 117 3.40 -21.40 15.46
C PRO A 117 4.78 -21.54 14.80
N ALA A 118 5.17 -20.63 13.91
CA ALA A 118 6.52 -20.63 13.32
C ALA A 118 7.63 -20.34 14.35
N TYR A 119 7.27 -19.84 15.53
CA TYR A 119 8.21 -19.40 16.57
C TYR A 119 8.13 -20.24 17.86
N THR A 120 7.38 -21.36 17.86
CA THR A 120 7.20 -22.19 19.08
C THR A 120 8.44 -23.00 19.46
N ASP A 121 9.22 -23.44 18.46
CA ASP A 121 10.39 -24.31 18.66
C ASP A 121 11.70 -23.52 18.78
N VAL A 122 11.64 -22.18 18.71
CA VAL A 122 12.82 -21.32 18.79
C VAL A 122 13.15 -21.06 20.26
N GLY A 123 14.42 -21.19 20.64
CA GLY A 123 14.89 -21.07 22.02
C GLY A 123 14.49 -19.75 22.69
N ARG A 124 13.40 -19.74 23.46
CA ARG A 124 12.88 -18.57 24.19
C ARG A 124 13.85 -18.00 25.24
N GLU A 125 14.87 -18.76 25.61
CA GLU A 125 15.92 -18.30 26.53
C GLU A 125 16.82 -17.24 25.88
N SER A 126 17.12 -17.35 24.58
CA SER A 126 18.03 -16.46 23.84
C SER A 126 17.32 -15.42 22.97
N MET A 127 15.99 -15.49 22.83
CA MET A 127 15.23 -14.71 21.86
C MET A 127 14.01 -14.02 22.48
N ARG A 128 13.79 -12.78 22.08
CA ARG A 128 12.65 -11.95 22.49
C ARG A 128 11.73 -11.77 21.29
N LEU A 129 10.53 -12.37 21.37
CA LEU A 129 9.53 -12.30 20.30
C LEU A 129 8.68 -11.04 20.46
N VAL A 130 8.68 -10.19 19.44
CA VAL A 130 8.03 -8.88 19.45
C VAL A 130 6.97 -8.79 18.35
N GLY A 131 5.82 -8.21 18.68
CA GLY A 131 4.79 -7.79 17.73
C GLY A 131 4.72 -6.26 17.73
N ARG A 132 4.95 -5.63 16.57
CA ARG A 132 4.92 -4.17 16.45
C ARG A 132 3.54 -3.69 16.01
N VAL A 133 2.94 -2.79 16.77
CA VAL A 133 1.58 -2.29 16.49
C VAL A 133 1.58 -0.78 16.30
N THR A 134 0.80 -0.29 15.34
CA THR A 134 0.67 1.15 15.07
C THR A 134 -0.76 1.53 14.67
N GLY A 135 -0.98 2.80 14.38
CA GLY A 135 -2.30 3.38 14.07
C GLY A 135 -3.13 3.68 15.32
N GLY A 136 -4.15 4.53 15.19
CA GLY A 136 -5.02 4.89 16.33
C GLY A 136 -5.67 3.71 17.05
N GLY A 137 -5.91 2.60 16.35
CA GLY A 137 -6.45 1.38 16.93
C GLY A 137 -5.47 0.62 17.84
N SER A 138 -4.16 0.87 17.75
CA SER A 138 -3.19 0.26 18.67
C SER A 138 -3.42 0.67 20.12
N PHE A 139 -4.00 1.85 20.35
CA PHE A 139 -4.40 2.29 21.69
C PHE A 139 -5.72 1.64 22.12
N LYS A 140 -6.72 1.70 21.24
CA LYS A 140 -8.08 1.24 21.53
C LYS A 140 -8.15 -0.27 21.80
N TYR A 141 -7.39 -1.06 21.05
CA TYR A 141 -7.45 -2.53 21.09
C TYR A 141 -6.31 -3.16 21.89
N MET A 142 -5.47 -2.37 22.56
CA MET A 142 -4.35 -2.87 23.36
C MET A 142 -4.74 -3.97 24.35
N PRO A 143 -5.85 -3.85 25.12
CA PRO A 143 -6.26 -4.91 26.04
C PRO A 143 -6.51 -6.25 25.35
N SER A 144 -7.23 -6.24 24.21
CA SER A 144 -7.52 -7.46 23.44
C SER A 144 -6.27 -8.06 22.79
N ILE A 145 -5.33 -7.22 22.36
CA ILE A 145 -4.03 -7.67 21.83
C ILE A 145 -3.25 -8.41 22.91
N LEU A 146 -3.13 -7.82 24.10
CA LEU A 146 -2.40 -8.42 25.23
C LEU A 146 -3.07 -9.70 25.74
N GLU A 147 -4.41 -9.73 25.77
CA GLU A 147 -5.18 -10.92 26.15
C GLU A 147 -4.95 -12.08 25.19
N LYS A 148 -4.99 -11.84 23.87
CA LYS A 148 -4.92 -12.89 22.86
C LYS A 148 -3.50 -13.30 22.45
N LEU A 149 -2.55 -12.36 22.54
CA LEU A 149 -1.16 -12.53 22.10
C LEU A 149 -0.17 -12.39 23.27
N GLY A 150 -0.55 -12.78 24.48
CA GLY A 150 0.25 -12.60 25.70
C GLY A 150 1.62 -13.28 25.71
N ASP A 151 1.87 -14.21 24.79
CA ASP A 151 3.18 -14.86 24.59
C ASP A 151 4.18 -14.01 23.77
N VAL A 152 3.75 -12.83 23.31
CA VAL A 152 4.51 -11.91 22.46
C VAL A 152 4.61 -10.54 23.15
N GLU A 153 5.81 -9.95 23.17
CA GLU A 153 5.97 -8.58 23.65
C GLU A 153 5.41 -7.60 22.61
N ILE A 154 4.52 -6.71 23.02
CA ILE A 154 3.86 -5.77 22.11
C ILE A 154 4.51 -4.39 22.21
N GLU A 155 5.15 -3.97 21.13
CA GLU A 155 5.78 -2.66 21.01
C GLU A 155 4.92 -1.74 20.15
N ARG A 156 4.56 -0.58 20.68
CA ARG A 156 3.77 0.42 19.94
C ARG A 156 4.68 1.39 19.20
N GLU A 157 4.39 1.58 17.92
CA GLU A 157 5.12 2.48 17.03
C GLU A 157 4.24 3.67 16.61
N ASP A 158 4.87 4.81 16.31
CA ASP A 158 4.17 5.97 15.74
C ASP A 158 3.65 5.68 14.32
N GLU A 159 2.42 6.09 14.03
CA GLU A 159 1.73 5.80 12.76
C GLU A 159 2.44 6.47 11.58
N MET A 160 2.82 7.74 11.73
CA MET A 160 3.42 8.51 10.65
C MET A 160 4.87 8.07 10.42
N ALA A 161 5.62 7.80 11.49
CA ALA A 161 6.98 7.28 11.40
C ALA A 161 7.01 5.92 10.70
N SER A 162 6.08 5.03 11.08
CA SER A 162 5.96 3.69 10.47
C SER A 162 5.58 3.80 8.99
N LEU A 163 4.65 4.69 8.64
CA LEU A 163 4.29 4.96 7.27
C LEU A 163 5.49 5.44 6.43
N VAL A 164 6.23 6.44 6.92
CA VAL A 164 7.39 7.01 6.18
C VAL A 164 8.50 5.98 6.04
N ARG A 165 8.82 5.24 7.11
CA ARG A 165 9.83 4.17 7.09
C ARG A 165 9.44 3.07 6.12
N GLY A 166 8.20 2.57 6.19
CA GLY A 166 7.70 1.52 5.30
C GLY A 166 7.67 1.96 3.83
N CYS A 167 7.13 3.15 3.55
CA CYS A 167 7.13 3.72 2.20
C CYS A 167 8.56 3.88 1.67
N THR A 168 9.48 4.45 2.45
CA THR A 168 10.88 4.60 2.05
C THR A 168 11.56 3.25 1.81
N PHE A 169 11.30 2.26 2.66
CA PHE A 169 11.82 0.91 2.48
C PHE A 169 11.35 0.30 1.16
N LEU A 170 10.05 0.35 0.88
CA LEU A 170 9.48 -0.21 -0.36
C LEU A 170 10.06 0.49 -1.59
N LEU A 171 10.08 1.83 -1.60
CA LEU A 171 10.62 2.60 -2.72
C LEU A 171 12.12 2.38 -2.98
N ARG A 172 12.91 1.99 -1.96
CA ARG A 172 14.35 1.74 -2.08
C ARG A 172 14.68 0.35 -2.56
N ASN A 173 13.89 -0.63 -2.13
CA ASN A 173 14.28 -2.03 -2.17
C ASN A 173 13.41 -2.85 -3.14
N ILE A 174 12.23 -2.35 -3.48
CA ILE A 174 11.25 -3.11 -4.28
C ILE A 174 11.18 -2.48 -5.68
N PRO A 175 11.56 -3.24 -6.73
CA PRO A 175 11.44 -2.77 -8.09
C PRO A 175 9.96 -2.57 -8.45
N ASP A 176 9.70 -1.60 -9.33
CA ASP A 176 8.36 -1.33 -9.86
C ASP A 176 7.28 -1.04 -8.79
N GLU A 177 7.69 -0.55 -7.61
CA GLU A 177 6.78 -0.16 -6.53
C GLU A 177 6.04 1.16 -6.83
N ALA A 178 6.70 2.09 -7.50
CA ALA A 178 6.13 3.39 -7.86
C ALA A 178 5.80 3.46 -9.35
N PHE A 179 4.65 4.05 -9.69
CA PHE A 179 4.25 4.28 -11.08
C PHE A 179 3.52 5.62 -11.24
N ILE A 180 3.53 6.13 -12.47
CA ILE A 180 2.65 7.23 -12.90
C ILE A 180 1.48 6.62 -13.66
N TYR A 181 0.27 7.07 -13.36
CA TYR A 181 -0.92 6.71 -14.13
C TYR A 181 -1.17 7.75 -15.22
N ASP A 182 -1.09 7.33 -16.48
CA ASP A 182 -1.51 8.11 -17.64
C ASP A 182 -2.51 7.31 -18.48
N LYS A 183 -3.77 7.74 -18.49
CA LYS A 183 -4.83 7.09 -19.26
C LYS A 183 -4.60 7.11 -20.77
N ARG A 184 -3.71 7.97 -21.27
CA ARG A 184 -3.38 8.09 -22.70
C ARG A 184 -2.21 7.18 -23.09
N ALA A 185 -1.45 6.67 -22.12
CA ALA A 185 -0.33 5.77 -22.34
C ALA A 185 -0.80 4.31 -22.45
N MET A 186 -0.01 3.49 -23.14
CA MET A 186 -0.23 2.04 -23.26
C MET A 186 1.10 1.31 -22.99
N PRO A 187 1.28 0.66 -21.82
CA PRO A 187 0.32 0.53 -20.71
C PRO A 187 0.05 1.86 -19.98
N SER A 188 -1.12 1.98 -19.35
CA SER A 188 -1.53 3.20 -18.62
C SER A 188 -0.78 3.42 -17.30
N GLN A 189 -0.05 2.40 -16.85
CA GLN A 189 0.82 2.45 -15.67
C GLN A 189 2.27 2.45 -16.16
N ILE A 190 2.99 3.52 -15.83
CA ILE A 190 4.38 3.71 -16.20
C ILE A 190 5.21 3.55 -14.94
N PHE A 191 5.81 2.37 -14.75
CA PHE A 191 6.62 2.04 -13.59
C PHE A 191 7.96 2.78 -13.57
N LEU A 192 8.41 3.12 -12.37
CA LEU A 192 9.61 3.92 -12.12
C LEU A 192 10.69 3.04 -11.48
N SER A 193 11.49 2.38 -12.33
CA SER A 193 12.50 1.39 -11.95
C SER A 193 13.67 1.92 -11.07
N SER A 194 13.77 3.22 -10.82
CA SER A 194 14.82 3.83 -9.98
C SER A 194 14.29 5.02 -9.17
N PHE A 195 13.12 4.87 -8.55
CA PHE A 195 12.43 5.95 -7.85
C PHE A 195 13.34 6.68 -6.83
N MET A 196 14.10 5.96 -6.01
CA MET A 196 14.80 6.55 -4.85
C MET A 196 16.09 7.32 -5.13
N VAL A 197 16.72 7.20 -6.30
CA VAL A 197 18.01 7.87 -6.54
C VAL A 197 17.85 9.40 -6.61
N ASN A 198 16.64 9.91 -6.87
CA ASN A 198 16.43 11.34 -7.08
C ASN A 198 15.08 11.90 -6.59
N THR A 199 14.24 11.18 -5.82
CA THR A 199 12.85 11.62 -5.57
C THR A 199 12.62 12.48 -4.34
N ALA A 200 13.56 12.57 -3.42
CA ALA A 200 13.47 13.49 -2.29
C ALA A 200 13.80 14.96 -2.70
N PRO A 201 13.23 15.97 -2.01
CA PRO A 201 12.05 15.83 -1.15
C PRO A 201 10.79 15.50 -1.97
N PHE A 202 9.88 14.75 -1.36
CA PHE A 202 8.54 14.49 -1.93
C PHE A 202 7.45 14.71 -0.89
N LEU A 203 6.24 14.94 -1.37
CA LEU A 203 5.04 15.07 -0.55
C LEU A 203 4.32 13.72 -0.57
N LEU A 204 4.34 13.00 0.55
CA LEU A 204 3.53 11.81 0.75
C LEU A 204 2.12 12.21 1.20
N VAL A 205 1.14 11.90 0.37
CA VAL A 205 -0.29 12.11 0.61
C VAL A 205 -0.90 10.77 0.99
N ASN A 206 -1.07 10.52 2.28
CA ASN A 206 -1.66 9.28 2.77
C ASN A 206 -3.18 9.42 2.88
N ILE A 207 -3.90 8.72 2.01
CA ILE A 207 -5.37 8.75 1.93
C ILE A 207 -5.95 7.52 2.63
N GLY A 208 -6.37 7.72 3.88
CA GLY A 208 -7.09 6.74 4.70
C GLY A 208 -8.53 7.19 4.96
N SER A 209 -9.02 7.03 6.20
CA SER A 209 -10.32 7.57 6.60
C SER A 209 -10.36 9.10 6.46
N GLY A 210 -9.29 9.78 6.88
CA GLY A 210 -8.95 11.15 6.49
C GLY A 210 -7.69 11.17 5.62
N VAL A 211 -7.09 12.35 5.43
CA VAL A 211 -5.86 12.53 4.62
C VAL A 211 -4.80 13.26 5.42
N SER A 212 -3.56 12.76 5.36
CA SER A 212 -2.38 13.45 5.91
C SER A 212 -1.38 13.75 4.81
N PHE A 213 -0.83 14.97 4.84
CA PHE A 213 0.20 15.44 3.93
C PHE A 213 1.52 15.52 4.68
N LEU A 214 2.52 14.78 4.22
CA LEU A 214 3.83 14.65 4.83
C LEU A 214 4.91 15.08 3.84
N LYS A 215 5.72 16.08 4.19
CA LYS A 215 6.96 16.36 3.45
C LYS A 215 8.01 15.37 3.95
N VAL A 216 8.57 14.57 3.05
CA VAL A 216 9.60 13.56 3.36
C VAL A 216 10.91 13.97 2.70
N GLU A 217 11.97 14.01 3.49
CA GLU A 217 13.33 14.37 3.07
C GLU A 217 14.14 13.12 2.69
N ALA A 218 15.35 13.32 2.13
CA ALA A 218 16.18 12.22 1.62
C ALA A 218 16.67 11.25 2.71
N ASP A 219 16.88 11.76 3.91
CA ASP A 219 17.26 11.01 5.11
C ASP A 219 16.08 10.28 5.78
N ALA A 220 14.90 10.29 5.14
CA ALA A 220 13.63 9.78 5.67
C ALA A 220 13.10 10.54 6.88
N SER A 221 13.68 11.69 7.24
CA SER A 221 13.02 12.63 8.15
C SER A 221 11.78 13.21 7.48
N TYR A 222 10.79 13.57 8.28
CA TYR A 222 9.52 14.06 7.74
C TYR A 222 8.88 15.12 8.62
N LYS A 223 8.01 15.92 7.99
CA LYS A 223 7.15 16.88 8.67
C LYS A 223 5.72 16.73 8.15
N ARG A 224 4.75 16.63 9.06
CA ARG A 224 3.34 16.77 8.71
C ARG A 224 3.03 18.23 8.38
N VAL A 225 2.75 18.51 7.11
CA VAL A 225 2.49 19.86 6.62
C VAL A 225 1.00 20.20 6.63
N GLY A 226 0.12 19.20 6.70
CA GLY A 226 -1.31 19.42 6.78
C GLY A 226 -2.15 18.14 6.79
N GLY A 227 -3.46 18.32 6.68
CA GLY A 227 -4.43 17.23 6.56
C GLY A 227 -5.82 17.73 6.20
N THR A 228 -6.68 16.82 5.76
CA THR A 228 -8.12 17.06 5.59
C THR A 228 -8.91 15.89 6.15
N SER A 229 -10.08 16.18 6.73
CA SER A 229 -11.03 15.14 7.13
C SER A 229 -11.79 14.55 5.94
N LEU A 230 -11.76 15.21 4.77
CA LEU A 230 -12.41 14.77 3.54
C LEU A 230 -11.56 13.70 2.84
N GLY A 231 -11.59 12.48 3.38
CA GLY A 231 -10.86 11.32 2.87
C GLY A 231 -11.77 10.18 2.43
N GLY A 232 -11.24 8.96 2.47
CA GLY A 232 -11.98 7.75 2.11
C GLY A 232 -13.14 7.44 3.05
N GLY A 233 -13.06 7.85 4.32
CA GLY A 233 -14.16 7.71 5.27
C GLY A 233 -15.36 8.59 4.91
N THR A 234 -15.10 9.79 4.40
CA THR A 234 -16.14 10.70 3.89
C THR A 234 -16.81 10.13 2.66
N PHE A 235 -16.02 9.62 1.70
CA PHE A 235 -16.55 8.96 0.51
C PHE A 235 -17.42 7.77 0.90
N TRP A 236 -16.93 6.91 1.80
CA TRP A 236 -17.64 5.72 2.21
C TRP A 236 -18.96 6.05 2.95
N GLY A 237 -18.90 6.97 3.91
CA GLY A 237 -20.05 7.38 4.71
C GLY A 237 -21.14 8.04 3.87
N ILE A 238 -20.80 9.13 3.16
CA ILE A 238 -21.77 9.86 2.34
C ILE A 238 -22.19 9.01 1.13
N GLY A 239 -21.26 8.29 0.51
CA GLY A 239 -21.55 7.40 -0.62
C GLY A 239 -22.58 6.33 -0.27
N SER A 240 -22.47 5.71 0.91
CA SER A 240 -23.48 4.74 1.40
C SER A 240 -24.85 5.39 1.59
N LEU A 241 -24.91 6.61 2.15
CA LEU A 241 -26.16 7.35 2.30
C LEU A 241 -26.80 7.67 0.94
N LEU A 242 -26.00 8.14 -0.02
CA LEU A 242 -26.46 8.44 -1.39
C LEU A 242 -26.89 7.18 -2.16
N ALA A 243 -26.28 6.03 -1.84
CA ALA A 243 -26.61 4.74 -2.41
C ALA A 243 -27.89 4.11 -1.82
N GLY A 244 -28.47 4.71 -0.78
CA GLY A 244 -29.70 4.24 -0.13
C GLY A 244 -29.50 3.10 0.87
N GLY A 245 -28.27 2.84 1.31
CA GLY A 245 -27.99 1.76 2.25
C GLY A 245 -26.52 1.50 2.49
N GLN A 246 -26.22 0.63 3.46
CA GLN A 246 -24.84 0.27 3.77
C GLN A 246 -24.24 -0.54 2.63
N MET A 247 -23.21 0.03 1.99
CA MET A 247 -22.39 -0.64 0.98
C MET A 247 -20.96 -0.78 1.49
N SER A 248 -20.24 -1.79 1.02
CA SER A 248 -18.80 -1.86 1.16
C SER A 248 -18.11 -0.79 0.33
N PHE A 249 -16.85 -0.49 0.67
CA PHE A 249 -16.06 0.48 -0.07
C PHE A 249 -15.88 0.08 -1.55
N ASP A 250 -15.70 -1.21 -1.82
CA ASP A 250 -15.48 -1.73 -3.19
C ASP A 250 -16.79 -1.67 -4.01
N GLU A 251 -17.94 -2.00 -3.42
CA GLU A 251 -19.26 -1.82 -4.08
C GLU A 251 -19.54 -0.37 -4.45
N LEU A 252 -19.14 0.60 -3.60
CA LEU A 252 -19.28 2.03 -3.93
C LEU A 252 -18.39 2.45 -5.10
N LEU A 253 -17.18 1.91 -5.21
CA LEU A 253 -16.29 2.19 -6.34
C LEU A 253 -16.86 1.60 -7.64
N GLU A 254 -17.36 0.36 -7.60
CA GLU A 254 -18.04 -0.27 -8.73
C GLU A 254 -19.30 0.49 -9.16
N LEU A 255 -20.06 1.02 -8.19
CA LEU A 255 -21.22 1.86 -8.44
C LEU A 255 -20.83 3.19 -9.07
N ALA A 256 -19.75 3.83 -8.60
CA ALA A 256 -19.21 5.05 -9.17
C ALA A 256 -18.70 4.87 -10.61
N ASP A 257 -18.19 3.69 -10.95
CA ASP A 257 -17.72 3.38 -12.30
C ASP A 257 -18.84 3.41 -13.35
N LYS A 258 -20.05 3.00 -12.93
CA LYS A 258 -21.26 3.03 -13.76
C LYS A 258 -21.94 4.41 -13.81
N GLY A 259 -21.45 5.37 -13.02
CA GLY A 259 -22.03 6.70 -12.87
C GLY A 259 -21.46 7.74 -13.83
N ASP A 260 -22.24 8.80 -14.05
CA ASP A 260 -21.85 10.01 -14.77
C ASP A 260 -22.01 11.25 -13.88
N HIS A 261 -20.89 11.80 -13.41
CA HIS A 261 -20.90 12.97 -12.53
C HIS A 261 -21.56 14.20 -13.16
N ARG A 262 -21.61 14.28 -14.50
CA ARG A 262 -22.20 15.41 -15.23
C ARG A 262 -23.72 15.53 -15.06
N GLN A 263 -24.38 14.50 -14.53
CA GLN A 263 -25.80 14.53 -14.16
C GLN A 263 -26.05 15.21 -12.80
N VAL A 264 -24.99 15.50 -12.05
CA VAL A 264 -25.05 15.96 -10.64
C VAL A 264 -24.21 17.23 -10.42
N ASP A 265 -23.01 17.26 -10.98
CA ASP A 265 -22.10 18.41 -10.93
C ASP A 265 -22.47 19.47 -11.95
N MET A 266 -22.23 20.74 -11.59
CA MET A 266 -22.33 21.86 -12.50
C MET A 266 -20.96 22.16 -13.12
N LEU A 267 -20.90 22.19 -14.44
CA LEU A 267 -19.71 22.47 -15.21
C LEU A 267 -19.64 23.95 -15.62
N VAL A 268 -18.46 24.42 -16.02
CA VAL A 268 -18.26 25.79 -16.53
C VAL A 268 -19.22 26.10 -17.68
N LYS A 269 -19.41 25.17 -18.61
CA LYS A 269 -20.36 25.35 -19.72
C LYS A 269 -21.82 25.51 -19.29
N ASP A 270 -22.21 24.99 -18.12
CA ASP A 270 -23.58 25.12 -17.61
C ASP A 270 -23.86 26.53 -17.08
N ILE A 271 -22.79 27.31 -16.82
CA ILE A 271 -22.85 28.71 -16.39
C ILE A 271 -22.64 29.65 -17.59
N TYR A 272 -21.63 29.38 -18.41
CA TYR A 272 -21.15 30.30 -19.45
C TYR A 272 -21.52 29.89 -20.89
N GLY A 273 -22.17 28.74 -21.10
CA GLY A 273 -22.50 28.20 -22.42
C GLY A 273 -21.32 27.60 -23.20
N GLY A 274 -20.10 27.65 -22.64
CA GLY A 274 -18.87 27.18 -23.29
C GLY A 274 -17.67 27.17 -22.34
N ALA A 275 -16.46 27.30 -22.87
CA ALA A 275 -15.25 27.52 -22.08
C ALA A 275 -15.24 28.96 -21.55
N TYR A 276 -14.56 29.18 -20.42
CA TYR A 276 -14.33 30.52 -19.89
C TYR A 276 -12.88 30.94 -20.16
N GLU A 277 -12.66 31.49 -21.36
CA GLU A 277 -11.33 31.73 -21.94
C GLU A 277 -10.48 32.73 -21.14
N SER A 278 -11.08 33.79 -20.59
CA SER A 278 -10.33 34.83 -19.86
C SER A 278 -9.66 34.32 -18.57
N LEU A 279 -10.19 33.23 -17.98
CA LEU A 279 -9.60 32.55 -16.83
C LEU A 279 -8.94 31.21 -17.20
N GLY A 280 -8.89 30.87 -18.50
CA GLY A 280 -8.30 29.61 -18.97
C GLY A 280 -9.06 28.35 -18.54
N LEU A 281 -10.35 28.45 -18.20
CA LEU A 281 -11.13 27.32 -17.74
C LEU A 281 -11.86 26.62 -18.90
N ALA A 282 -11.57 25.34 -19.11
CA ALA A 282 -12.24 24.55 -20.13
C ALA A 282 -13.72 24.30 -19.77
N ALA A 283 -14.55 24.11 -20.81
CA ALA A 283 -15.98 23.89 -20.71
C ALA A 283 -16.38 22.68 -19.83
N ASP A 284 -15.53 21.64 -19.78
CA ASP A 284 -15.74 20.39 -19.04
C ASP A 284 -15.24 20.45 -17.59
N VAL A 285 -14.69 21.58 -17.14
CA VAL A 285 -14.25 21.78 -15.76
C VAL A 285 -15.48 21.86 -14.85
N ILE A 286 -15.43 21.18 -13.70
CA ILE A 286 -16.46 21.30 -12.67
C ILE A 286 -16.34 22.68 -12.01
N ALA A 287 -17.40 23.47 -12.12
CA ALA A 287 -17.52 24.76 -11.46
C ALA A 287 -18.10 24.62 -10.05
N SER A 288 -19.06 23.71 -9.85
CA SER A 288 -19.67 23.44 -8.54
C SER A 288 -20.07 21.97 -8.41
N SER A 289 -19.39 21.25 -7.51
CA SER A 289 -19.73 19.86 -7.19
C SER A 289 -21.12 19.78 -6.58
N PHE A 290 -21.95 18.85 -7.06
CA PHE A 290 -23.39 18.76 -6.73
C PHE A 290 -24.23 20.01 -7.08
N GLY A 291 -23.69 20.93 -7.89
CA GLY A 291 -24.37 22.19 -8.21
C GLY A 291 -25.70 22.02 -8.96
N LEU A 292 -25.83 21.00 -9.83
CA LEU A 292 -27.11 20.72 -10.51
C LEU A 292 -28.15 20.18 -9.53
N ALA A 293 -27.73 19.36 -8.55
CA ALA A 293 -28.62 18.86 -7.51
C ALA A 293 -29.26 19.99 -6.70
N ALA A 294 -28.47 21.03 -6.36
CA ALA A 294 -28.99 22.20 -5.67
C ALA A 294 -29.96 23.03 -6.54
N ARG A 295 -29.68 23.19 -7.85
CA ARG A 295 -30.53 23.99 -8.74
C ARG A 295 -31.76 23.28 -9.27
N ARG A 296 -31.75 21.94 -9.28
CA ARG A 296 -32.84 21.11 -9.78
C ARG A 296 -33.19 20.03 -8.75
N PRO A 297 -33.69 20.41 -7.57
CA PRO A 297 -33.90 19.49 -6.45
C PRO A 297 -34.97 18.43 -6.72
N ASN A 298 -35.92 18.71 -7.62
CA ASN A 298 -37.01 17.79 -7.96
C ASN A 298 -36.63 16.74 -9.01
N GLU A 299 -35.45 16.86 -9.64
CA GLU A 299 -34.98 15.85 -10.60
C GLU A 299 -34.46 14.61 -9.86
N THR A 300 -35.04 13.45 -10.19
CA THR A 300 -34.54 12.17 -9.69
C THR A 300 -33.17 11.88 -10.28
N ARG A 301 -32.21 11.56 -9.41
CA ARG A 301 -30.83 11.23 -9.79
C ARG A 301 -30.54 9.77 -9.49
N ARG A 302 -29.80 9.11 -10.38
CA ARG A 302 -29.39 7.73 -10.14
C ARG A 302 -28.33 7.72 -9.03
N PRO A 303 -28.40 6.76 -8.09
CA PRO A 303 -27.37 6.61 -7.07
C PRO A 303 -25.94 6.54 -7.63
N ALA A 304 -25.75 5.83 -8.74
CA ALA A 304 -24.46 5.75 -9.44
C ALA A 304 -23.87 7.12 -9.80
N ASP A 305 -24.69 8.03 -10.31
CA ASP A 305 -24.25 9.37 -10.71
C ASP A 305 -23.86 10.22 -9.50
N MET A 306 -24.62 10.12 -8.40
CA MET A 306 -24.33 10.84 -7.15
C MET A 306 -23.07 10.32 -6.48
N VAL A 307 -22.88 9.00 -6.42
CA VAL A 307 -21.67 8.39 -5.86
C VAL A 307 -20.44 8.72 -6.71
N LYS A 308 -20.57 8.73 -8.05
CA LYS A 308 -19.49 9.17 -8.95
C LYS A 308 -19.13 10.65 -8.76
N ALA A 309 -20.12 11.54 -8.65
CA ALA A 309 -19.89 12.95 -8.37
C ALA A 309 -19.18 13.17 -7.03
N LEU A 310 -19.57 12.43 -5.98
CA LEU A 310 -18.89 12.46 -4.68
C LEU A 310 -17.42 12.00 -4.78
N LEU A 311 -17.17 10.90 -5.50
CA LEU A 311 -15.81 10.37 -5.70
C LEU A 311 -14.92 11.41 -6.38
N VAL A 312 -15.43 12.06 -7.44
CA VAL A 312 -14.71 13.10 -8.18
C VAL A 312 -14.47 14.33 -7.31
N ALA A 313 -15.48 14.79 -6.56
CA ALA A 313 -15.36 15.94 -5.67
C ALA A 313 -14.27 15.75 -4.60
N ILE A 314 -14.28 14.60 -3.91
CA ILE A 314 -13.28 14.28 -2.89
C ILE A 314 -11.88 14.13 -3.51
N SER A 315 -11.76 13.42 -4.63
CA SER A 315 -10.45 13.21 -5.27
C SER A 315 -9.85 14.52 -5.78
N ASN A 316 -10.66 15.39 -6.38
CA ASN A 316 -10.21 16.72 -6.81
C ASN A 316 -9.82 17.61 -5.63
N ASN A 317 -10.58 17.58 -4.52
CA ASN A 317 -10.25 18.35 -3.33
C ASN A 317 -8.90 17.92 -2.72
N ILE A 318 -8.67 16.61 -2.60
CA ILE A 318 -7.39 16.05 -2.14
C ILE A 318 -6.25 16.50 -3.07
N GLY A 319 -6.50 16.47 -4.38
CA GLY A 319 -5.56 16.94 -5.40
C GLY A 319 -5.14 18.39 -5.29
N GLN A 320 -6.14 19.26 -5.17
CA GLN A 320 -5.91 20.69 -5.01
C GLN A 320 -5.11 20.97 -3.74
N LEU A 321 -5.47 20.34 -2.62
CA LEU A 321 -4.71 20.46 -1.37
C LEU A 321 -3.29 19.91 -1.51
N ALA A 322 -3.10 18.77 -2.17
CA ALA A 322 -1.78 18.21 -2.43
C ALA A 322 -0.91 19.20 -3.23
N CYS A 323 -1.45 19.80 -4.29
CA CYS A 323 -0.74 20.80 -5.09
C CYS A 323 -0.40 22.05 -4.26
N LEU A 324 -1.35 22.56 -3.45
CA LEU A 324 -1.11 23.72 -2.59
C LEU A 324 -0.02 23.45 -1.54
N TYR A 325 -0.08 22.31 -0.85
CA TYR A 325 0.95 21.93 0.12
C TYR A 325 2.31 21.69 -0.55
N ALA A 326 2.33 21.11 -1.76
CA ALA A 326 3.57 20.93 -2.51
C ALA A 326 4.20 22.27 -2.87
N LEU A 327 3.41 23.20 -3.43
CA LEU A 327 3.87 24.56 -3.77
C LEU A 327 4.37 25.33 -2.55
N GLN A 328 3.60 25.33 -1.46
CA GLN A 328 3.96 26.02 -0.22
C GLN A 328 5.28 25.51 0.41
N ASN A 329 5.62 24.24 0.17
CA ASN A 329 6.81 23.60 0.73
C ASN A 329 7.95 23.41 -0.29
N GLY A 330 7.82 23.98 -1.51
CA GLY A 330 8.85 23.89 -2.55
C GLY A 330 9.08 22.47 -3.08
N VAL A 331 8.07 21.61 -3.03
CA VAL A 331 8.15 20.21 -3.43
C VAL A 331 7.53 20.03 -4.81
N ARG A 332 8.23 19.32 -5.71
CA ARG A 332 7.74 19.06 -7.08
C ARG A 332 7.09 17.69 -7.25
N ARG A 333 7.36 16.76 -6.34
CA ARG A 333 6.94 15.36 -6.45
C ARG A 333 5.92 15.05 -5.37
N ILE A 334 4.78 14.52 -5.79
CA ILE A 334 3.69 14.11 -4.90
C ILE A 334 3.49 12.62 -5.07
N LEU A 335 3.59 11.89 -3.97
CA LEU A 335 3.29 10.47 -3.89
C LEU A 335 1.97 10.29 -3.17
N PHE A 336 1.01 9.68 -3.85
CA PHE A 336 -0.27 9.34 -3.25
C PHE A 336 -0.22 7.89 -2.76
N GLY A 337 -0.44 7.70 -1.46
CA GLY A 337 -0.51 6.39 -0.83
C GLY A 337 -1.84 6.20 -0.09
N GLY A 338 -1.98 5.04 0.56
CA GLY A 338 -3.14 4.71 1.36
C GLY A 338 -4.20 3.92 0.61
N PHE A 339 -5.17 3.40 1.37
CA PHE A 339 -6.07 2.35 0.93
C PHE A 339 -7.31 2.86 0.17
N PHE A 340 -7.39 4.16 -0.09
CA PHE A 340 -8.44 4.76 -0.92
C PHE A 340 -8.19 4.56 -2.43
N ILE A 341 -6.92 4.57 -2.85
CA ILE A 341 -6.56 4.59 -4.28
C ILE A 341 -6.71 3.20 -4.91
N ARG A 342 -6.29 2.13 -4.20
CA ARG A 342 -6.41 0.69 -4.56
C ARG A 342 -6.23 0.31 -6.05
N GLY A 343 -5.45 1.07 -6.82
CA GLY A 343 -5.35 0.87 -8.28
C GLY A 343 -6.64 1.16 -9.06
N HIS A 344 -7.65 1.78 -8.44
CA HIS A 344 -8.89 2.13 -9.12
C HIS A 344 -8.64 3.32 -10.06
N ARG A 345 -8.89 3.13 -11.35
CA ARG A 345 -8.59 4.12 -12.40
C ARG A 345 -9.24 5.46 -12.11
N LEU A 346 -10.48 5.45 -11.62
CA LEU A 346 -11.23 6.68 -11.32
C LEU A 346 -10.58 7.58 -10.26
N THR A 347 -9.95 6.99 -9.24
CA THR A 347 -9.28 7.77 -8.19
C THR A 347 -7.91 8.27 -8.62
N MET A 348 -7.24 7.54 -9.53
CA MET A 348 -5.94 7.94 -10.09
C MET A 348 -6.08 8.94 -11.24
N GLU A 349 -7.23 8.98 -11.93
CA GLU A 349 -7.50 9.89 -13.05
C GLU A 349 -7.81 11.33 -12.60
N ALA A 350 -8.02 11.57 -11.30
CA ALA A 350 -8.27 12.90 -10.77
C ALA A 350 -7.25 13.90 -11.36
N ARG A 351 -7.77 14.89 -12.11
CA ARG A 351 -6.95 15.75 -12.96
C ARG A 351 -6.12 16.69 -12.09
N PHE A 352 -4.90 16.31 -11.74
CA PHE A 352 -3.91 17.22 -11.15
C PHE A 352 -3.19 17.97 -12.28
N LYS A 353 -3.93 18.78 -13.05
CA LYS A 353 -3.27 19.75 -13.93
C LYS A 353 -2.92 20.97 -13.08
N SER A 354 -1.63 21.15 -12.81
CA SER A 354 -1.12 22.48 -12.49
C SER A 354 -1.44 23.37 -13.67
N GLY A 355 -2.17 24.46 -13.40
CA GLY A 355 -2.42 25.53 -14.38
C GLY A 355 -1.14 26.15 -14.90
#